data_AF-A0A2N0B5M9-F1
#
_entry.id   AF-A0A2N0B5M9-F1
#
_cell.length_a   1.000
_cell.length_b   1.000
_cell.length_c   1.000
_cell.angle_alpha   90.00
_cell.angle_beta   90.00
_cell.angle_gamma   90.00
#
_symmetry.space_group_name_H-M   'P 1'
#
loop_
_entity.id
_entity.type
_entity.pdbx_description
1 polymer ?
#
loop_
_entity_poly.entity_id
_entity_poly.type
_entity_poly.pdbx_seq_one_letter_code
_entity_poly.pdbx_strand_id
1 'polypeptide(L)' 'MAKIAVFFGGSSTEHSISIRTGCFICKTLYSMGHSVKPILWTKDGAWLVPLEYRIEIPFESVNSPD' A
#
# COMPACT_ATOMS: atom_id res chain seq x y z
N MET A 1 -20.88 6.66 -2.27
CA MET A 1 -19.49 7.17 -2.37
C MET A 1 -19.02 7.60 -0.99
N ALA A 2 -17.95 6.99 -0.47
CA ALA A 2 -17.40 7.28 0.87
C ALA A 2 -15.98 7.86 0.78
N LYS A 3 -15.54 8.56 1.84
CA LYS A 3 -14.16 8.98 2.05
C LYS A 3 -13.48 7.96 2.97
N ILE A 4 -12.43 7.30 2.51
CA ILE A 4 -11.81 6.16 3.20
C ILE A 4 -10.32 6.41 3.32
N ALA A 5 -9.78 6.35 4.54
CA ALA A 5 -8.35 6.30 4.78
C ALA A 5 -7.92 4.83 4.94
N VAL A 6 -6.84 4.43 4.28
CA VAL A 6 -6.29 3.06 4.36
C VAL A 6 -4.90 3.13 4.97
N PHE A 7 -4.75 2.55 6.15
CA PHE A 7 -3.49 2.47 6.89
C PHE A 7 -2.77 1.16 6.57
N PHE A 8 -1.48 1.23 6.25
CA PHE A 8 -0.66 0.06 5.93
C PHE A 8 0.83 0.30 6.15
N GLY A 9 1.65 -0.74 6.00
CA GLY A 9 3.06 -0.76 6.36
C GLY A 9 3.25 -1.18 7.82
N GLY A 10 3.98 -0.38 8.59
CA GLY A 10 4.30 -0.59 10.01
C GLY A 10 5.73 -1.08 10.25
N SER A 11 6.24 -0.90 11.47
CA SER A 11 7.51 -1.46 11.92
C SER A 11 7.35 -2.95 12.28
N SER A 12 7.09 -3.78 11.26
CA SER A 12 6.84 -5.22 11.39
C SER A 12 7.67 -6.01 10.39
N THR A 13 7.90 -7.30 10.66
CA THR A 13 8.41 -8.26 9.66
C THR A 13 7.46 -8.40 8.47
N GLU A 14 6.18 -8.12 8.66
CA GLU A 14 5.14 -8.13 7.62
C GLU A 14 5.01 -6.79 6.87
N HIS A 15 5.94 -5.84 7.06
CA HIS A 15 5.89 -4.51 6.46
C HIS A 15 5.63 -4.55 4.94
N SER A 16 6.36 -5.38 4.20
CA SER A 16 6.22 -5.50 2.75
C SER A 16 4.89 -6.15 2.33
N ILE A 17 4.39 -7.11 3.12
CA ILE A 17 3.10 -7.76 2.92
C ILE A 17 1.98 -6.73 3.14
N SER A 18 2.05 -5.98 4.23
CA SER A 18 1.11 -4.89 4.56
C SER A 18 1.06 -3.83 3.46
N ILE A 19 2.21 -3.43 2.89
CA ILE A 19 2.25 -2.53 1.72
C ILE A 19 1.51 -3.12 0.53
N ARG A 20 1.80 -4.37 0.14
CA ARG A 20 1.16 -5.03 -1.01
C ARG A 20 -0.35 -5.11 -0.85
N THR A 21 -0.81 -5.52 0.33
CA THR A 21 -2.24 -5.61 0.67
C THR A 21 -2.90 -4.24 0.67
N GLY A 22 -2.27 -3.24 1.30
CA GLY A 22 -2.76 -1.86 1.33
C GLY A 22 -2.92 -1.26 -0.06
N CYS A 23 -1.95 -1.51 -0.96
CA CYS A 23 -2.03 -1.11 -2.37
C CYS A 23 -3.25 -1.71 -3.07
N PHE A 24 -3.45 -3.02 -2.93
CA PHE A 24 -4.56 -3.73 -3.54
C PHE A 24 -5.91 -3.19 -3.04
N ILE A 25 -6.05 -3.03 -1.72
CA ILE A 25 -7.27 -2.47 -1.11
C ILE A 25 -7.54 -1.05 -1.61
N CYS A 26 -6.52 -0.19 -1.67
CA CYS A 26 -6.68 1.18 -2.18
C CYS A 26 -7.19 1.19 -3.62
N LYS A 27 -6.60 0.38 -4.50
CA LYS A 27 -7.01 0.26 -5.92
C LYS A 27 -8.45 -0.24 -6.05
N THR A 28 -8.82 -1.27 -5.29
CA THR A 28 -10.17 -1.83 -5.30
C THR A 28 -11.20 -0.79 -4.84
N LEU A 29 -11.00 -0.16 -3.68
CA LEU A 29 -11.90 0.87 -3.16
C LEU A 29 -12.04 2.06 -4.12
N TYR A 30 -10.93 2.48 -4.76
CA TYR A 30 -10.96 3.53 -5.77
C TYR A 30 -11.78 3.11 -7.00
N SER A 31 -11.59 1.90 -7.51
CA SER A 31 -12.38 1.36 -8.64
C SER A 31 -13.88 1.23 -8.34
N MET A 32 -14.24 1.07 -7.07
CA MET A 32 -15.63 1.06 -6.58
C MET A 32 -16.24 2.48 -6.48
N GLY A 33 -15.51 3.52 -6.87
CA GLY A 33 -15.98 4.91 -6.80
C GLY A 33 -15.93 5.49 -5.39
N HIS A 34 -14.93 5.12 -4.58
CA HIS A 34 -14.66 5.78 -3.30
C HIS A 34 -13.51 6.79 -3.43
N SER A 35 -13.54 7.82 -2.58
CA SER A 35 -12.41 8.73 -2.41
C SER A 35 -11.47 8.11 -1.37
N VAL A 36 -10.31 7.62 -1.80
CA VAL A 36 -9.41 6.84 -0.96
C VAL A 36 -8.14 7.63 -0.66
N LYS A 37 -7.69 7.63 0.59
CA LYS A 37 -6.44 8.24 1.02
C LYS A 37 -5.50 7.16 1.57
N PRO A 38 -4.42 6.81 0.88
CA PRO A 38 -3.42 5.91 1.44
C PRO A 38 -2.64 6.62 2.56
N ILE A 39 -2.34 5.91 3.64
CA ILE A 39 -1.52 6.39 4.75
C ILE A 39 -0.53 5.28 5.10
N LEU A 40 0.73 5.50 4.73
CA LEU A 40 1.82 4.55 4.93
C LEU A 40 2.54 4.85 6.25
N TRP A 41 2.70 3.82 7.08
CA TRP A 41 3.65 3.79 8.18
C TRP A 41 4.94 3.11 7.67
N THR A 42 6.05 3.83 7.61
CA THR A 42 7.33 3.31 7.10
C THR A 42 8.01 2.38 8.11
N LYS A 43 8.89 1.48 7.65
CA LYS A 43 9.52 0.49 8.55
C LYS A 43 10.34 1.14 9.69
N ASP A 44 10.85 2.34 9.45
CA ASP A 44 11.61 3.20 10.37
C ASP A 44 10.74 4.12 11.24
N GLY A 45 9.40 4.08 11.14
CA GLY A 45 8.51 4.77 12.08
C GLY A 45 7.95 6.11 11.62
N ALA A 46 8.08 6.48 10.35
CA ALA A 46 7.54 7.71 9.80
C ALA A 46 6.15 7.51 9.17
N TRP A 47 5.34 8.57 9.18
CA TRP A 47 4.06 8.62 8.49
C TRP A 47 4.20 9.31 7.13
N LEU A 48 3.76 8.66 6.06
CA LEU A 48 3.72 9.20 4.70
C LEU A 48 2.30 9.18 4.15
N VAL A 49 1.91 10.27 3.47
CA VAL A 49 0.62 10.38 2.77
C VAL A 49 0.90 10.50 1.27
N PRO A 50 0.90 9.40 0.52
CA PRO A 50 1.14 9.42 -0.92
C PRO A 50 0.11 10.28 -1.67
N LEU A 51 0.58 11.03 -2.67
CA LEU A 51 -0.27 11.85 -3.53
C LEU A 51 -1.06 11.02 -4.55
N GLU A 52 -0.54 9.85 -4.94
CA GLU A 52 -1.16 8.93 -5.89
C GLU A 52 -1.15 7.48 -5.38
N TYR A 53 -2.05 6.65 -5.91
CA TYR A 53 -2.05 5.19 -5.72
C TYR A 53 -0.95 4.47 -6.51
N ARG A 54 -0.17 5.20 -7.32
CA ARG A 54 0.95 4.64 -8.07
C ARG A 54 2.08 4.29 -7.12
N ILE A 55 1.97 3.11 -6.57
CA ILE A 55 3.10 2.35 -6.08
C ILE A 55 3.52 1.53 -7.29
N GLU A 56 4.56 1.98 -7.98
CA GLU A 56 5.38 1.07 -8.79
C GLU A 56 5.84 0.00 -7.82
N ILE A 57 5.20 -1.16 -7.88
CA ILE A 57 5.69 -2.33 -7.17
C ILE A 57 6.92 -2.72 -7.97
N PRO A 58 8.15 -2.56 -7.43
CA PRO A 58 9.30 -3.14 -8.09
C PRO A 58 9.03 -4.64 -8.07
N PHE A 59 8.72 -5.19 -9.23
CA PHE A 59 8.75 -6.62 -9.39
C PHE A 59 10.22 -6.97 -9.27
N GLU A 60 10.69 -7.27 -8.06
CA GLU A 60 11.88 -8.10 -7.94
C GLU A 60 11.56 -9.33 -8.76
N SER A 61 12.24 -9.46 -9.89
CA SER A 61 12.22 -10.63 -10.74
C SER A 61 12.47 -11.81 -9.82
N VAL A 62 11.43 -12.60 -9.57
CA VAL A 62 11.58 -13.92 -8.94
C VAL A 62 12.26 -14.80 -9.98
N ASN A 63 13.56 -14.59 -10.18
CA ASN A 63 14.48 -15.58 -10.70
C ASN A 63 14.98 -16.35 -9.47
N SER A 64 14.17 -17.28 -8.99
CA SER A 64 14.66 -18.37 -8.14
C SER A 64 14.58 -19.63 -8.99
N PRO A 65 15.72 -20.21 -9.41
CA PRO A 65 15.71 -21.53 -10.00
C PRO A 65 15.64 -22.53 -8.85
N ASP A 66 14.50 -23.20 -8.71
CA ASP A 66 14.39 -24.52 -8.08
C ASP A 66 13.57 -25.43 -9.00
#